data_AF-V4JJM9-F1
#
_entry.id   AF-V4JJM9-F1
#
_cell.length_a   1.000
_cell.length_b   1.000
_cell.length_c   1.000
_cell.angle_alpha   90.00
_cell.angle_beta   90.00
_cell.angle_gamma   90.00
#
_symmetry.space_group_name_H-M   'P 1'
#
loop_
_entity.id
_entity.type
_entity.pdbx_description
1 polymer ?
#
loop_
_entity_poly.entity_id
_entity_poly.type
_entity_poly.pdbx_seq_one_letter_code
_entity_poly.pdbx_strand_id
1 'polypeptide(L)'
;MIDSIYNLVAMFGYTHPLHPALVHLPMGLVIGAVLFSFAAIKWPHKHLTTTASHCIVLALIFIVPVYITGVLDWQYGWGGDVSGLYITKLVLGAILACALAYTVFRQTKGASNKELRILYLVCLAICAGLGHTGGEIVYPGWYSG
;
A
#
# COMPACT_ATOMS: atom_id res chain seq x y z
N MET A 1 5.74 -20.16 16.66
CA MET A 1 5.00 -20.17 15.37
C MET A 1 5.58 -19.13 14.42
N ILE A 2 5.72 -17.87 14.85
CA ILE A 2 6.34 -16.80 14.05
C ILE A 2 7.78 -17.14 13.68
N ASP A 3 8.58 -17.60 14.64
CA ASP A 3 9.97 -18.03 14.38
C ASP A 3 10.05 -19.16 13.35
N SER A 4 9.07 -20.07 13.33
CA SER A 4 9.00 -21.15 12.35
C SER A 4 8.76 -20.63 10.93
N ILE A 5 7.99 -19.54 10.79
CA ILE A 5 7.77 -18.87 9.50
C ILE A 5 9.06 -18.20 9.04
N TYR A 6 9.73 -17.41 9.89
CA TYR A 6 11.00 -16.76 9.52
C TYR A 6 12.11 -17.77 9.22
N ASN A 7 12.21 -18.85 9.99
CA ASN A 7 13.16 -19.93 9.71
C ASN A 7 12.88 -20.61 8.35
N LEU A 8 11.61 -20.77 7.97
CA LEU A 8 11.24 -21.28 6.66
C LEU A 8 11.70 -20.37 5.54
N VAL A 9 11.42 -19.06 5.61
CA VAL A 9 11.82 -18.12 4.55
C VAL A 9 13.35 -17.91 4.53
N ALA A 10 14.01 -18.01 5.69
CA ALA A 10 15.46 -17.98 5.81
C ALA A 10 16.16 -19.14 5.09
N MET A 11 15.53 -20.33 5.03
CA MET A 11 16.04 -21.44 4.19
C MET A 11 16.12 -21.08 2.70
N PHE A 12 15.26 -20.16 2.25
CA PHE A 12 15.27 -19.62 0.89
C PHE A 12 16.10 -18.33 0.77
N GLY A 13 16.87 -17.96 1.79
CA GLY A 13 17.77 -16.80 1.79
C GLY A 13 17.13 -15.47 2.23
N TYR A 14 15.87 -15.46 2.68
CA TYR A 14 15.25 -14.24 3.20
C TYR A 14 15.49 -14.11 4.71
N THR A 15 16.43 -13.23 5.06
CA THR A 15 16.73 -12.85 6.46
C THR A 15 16.22 -11.44 6.80
N HIS A 16 15.59 -10.77 5.85
CA HIS A 16 15.08 -9.41 5.99
C HIS A 16 13.57 -9.39 6.30
N PRO A 17 13.05 -8.26 6.84
CA PRO A 17 11.62 -8.08 7.06
C PRO A 17 10.82 -8.28 5.77
N LEU A 18 9.66 -8.95 5.86
CA LEU A 18 8.83 -9.31 4.71
C LEU A 18 7.91 -8.17 4.27
N HIS A 19 7.45 -7.36 5.22
CA HIS A 19 6.52 -6.26 5.02
C HIS A 19 7.05 -5.19 4.05
N PRO A 20 8.31 -4.71 4.13
CA PRO A 20 8.84 -3.74 3.18
C PRO A 20 8.75 -4.22 1.73
N ALA A 21 9.01 -5.50 1.45
CA ALA A 21 8.90 -6.03 0.10
C ALA A 21 7.45 -6.00 -0.40
N LEU A 22 6.50 -6.42 0.44
CA LEU A 22 5.10 -6.52 0.03
C LEU A 22 4.38 -5.18 -0.02
N VAL A 23 4.70 -4.22 0.87
CA VAL A 23 4.01 -2.92 0.92
C VAL A 23 4.25 -2.10 -0.36
N HIS A 24 5.38 -2.30 -1.04
CA HIS A 24 5.67 -1.65 -2.32
C HIS A 24 4.70 -2.06 -3.44
N LEU A 25 4.09 -3.24 -3.36
CA LEU A 25 3.18 -3.72 -4.40
C LEU A 25 1.88 -2.91 -4.47
N PRO A 26 1.06 -2.78 -3.41
CA PRO A 26 -0.12 -1.91 -3.46
C PRO A 26 0.25 -0.44 -3.68
N MET A 27 1.38 0.04 -3.15
CA MET A 27 1.84 1.42 -3.42
C MET A 27 2.16 1.65 -4.90
N GLY A 28 2.90 0.72 -5.52
CA GLY A 28 3.23 0.77 -6.95
C GLY A 28 1.98 0.65 -7.84
N LEU A 29 1.01 -0.17 -7.44
CA LEU A 29 -0.27 -0.28 -8.15
C LEU A 29 -1.11 0.99 -8.04
N VAL A 30 -1.13 1.67 -6.89
CA VAL A 30 -1.80 2.98 -6.75
C VAL A 30 -1.13 4.02 -7.67
N ILE A 31 0.20 4.05 -7.74
CA ILE A 31 0.93 4.91 -8.69
C ILE A 31 0.53 4.53 -10.13
N GLY A 32 0.52 3.24 -10.46
CA GLY A 32 0.09 2.73 -11.77
C GLY A 32 -1.33 3.18 -12.13
N ALA A 33 -2.28 3.10 -11.18
CA ALA A 33 -3.65 3.55 -11.38
C ALA A 33 -3.71 5.03 -11.74
N VAL A 34 -2.95 5.89 -11.05
CA VAL A 34 -2.86 7.32 -11.37
C VAL A 34 -2.28 7.52 -12.77
N LEU A 35 -1.14 6.89 -13.08
CA LEU A 35 -0.47 7.04 -14.37
C LEU A 35 -1.37 6.60 -15.55
N PHE A 36 -2.01 5.43 -15.45
CA PHE A 36 -2.91 4.94 -16.49
C PHE A 36 -4.17 5.81 -16.62
N SER A 37 -4.70 6.32 -15.51
CA SER A 37 -5.84 7.26 -15.50
C SER A 37 -5.54 8.56 -16.27
N PHE A 38 -4.34 9.11 -16.13
CA PHE A 38 -3.92 10.31 -16.86
C PHE A 38 -3.55 9.99 -18.31
N ALA A 39 -2.86 8.89 -18.57
CA ALA A 39 -2.54 8.44 -19.92
C ALA A 39 -3.81 8.20 -20.76
N ALA A 40 -4.89 7.75 -20.14
CA ALA A 40 -6.19 7.58 -20.80
C ALA A 40 -6.80 8.86 -21.36
N ILE A 41 -6.43 10.05 -20.85
CA ILE A 41 -6.87 11.34 -21.42
C ILE A 41 -6.33 11.49 -22.84
N LYS A 42 -5.06 11.13 -23.04
CA LYS A 42 -4.38 11.24 -24.33
C LYS A 42 -4.68 10.07 -25.26
N TRP A 43 -4.93 8.88 -24.71
CA TRP A 43 -5.19 7.66 -25.48
C TRP A 43 -6.47 6.93 -25.02
N PRO A 44 -7.66 7.51 -25.25
CA PRO A 44 -8.93 6.96 -24.76
C PRO A 44 -9.27 5.58 -25.36
N HIS A 45 -8.83 5.28 -26.58
CA HIS A 45 -9.11 4.01 -27.26
C HIS A 45 -8.28 2.81 -26.77
N LYS A 46 -7.33 3.01 -25.85
CA LYS A 46 -6.41 1.97 -25.38
C LYS A 46 -6.86 1.27 -24.10
N HIS A 47 -8.12 1.45 -23.68
CA HIS A 47 -8.68 0.85 -22.46
C HIS A 47 -7.86 1.09 -21.16
N LEU A 48 -7.08 2.18 -21.12
CA LEU A 48 -6.18 2.49 -20.00
C LEU A 48 -6.93 2.82 -18.69
N THR A 49 -8.17 3.31 -18.78
CA THR A 49 -9.05 3.48 -17.61
C THR A 49 -9.37 2.15 -16.94
N THR A 50 -9.61 1.10 -17.71
CA THR A 50 -9.84 -0.25 -17.22
C THR A 50 -8.60 -0.80 -16.53
N THR A 51 -7.42 -0.61 -17.12
CA THR A 51 -6.14 -0.98 -16.49
C THR A 51 -5.94 -0.26 -15.16
N ALA A 52 -6.23 1.04 -15.10
CA ALA A 52 -6.16 1.81 -13.84
C ALA A 52 -7.08 1.23 -12.76
N SER A 53 -8.30 0.82 -13.13
CA SER A 53 -9.23 0.19 -12.19
C SER A 53 -8.72 -1.17 -11.69
N HIS A 54 -8.16 -2.01 -12.58
CA HIS A 54 -7.56 -3.28 -12.18
C HIS A 54 -6.40 -3.10 -11.21
N CYS A 55 -5.58 -2.06 -11.38
CA CYS A 55 -4.52 -1.74 -10.42
C CYS A 55 -5.07 -1.52 -9.01
N ILE A 56 -6.18 -0.78 -8.86
CA ILE A 56 -6.80 -0.53 -7.55
C ILE A 56 -7.41 -1.80 -6.95
N VAL A 57 -8.07 -2.63 -7.76
CA VAL A 57 -8.61 -3.92 -7.29
C VAL A 57 -7.47 -4.81 -6.78
N LEU A 58 -6.38 -4.91 -7.54
CA LEU A 58 -5.23 -5.71 -7.16
C LEU A 58 -4.51 -5.13 -5.93
N ALA A 59 -4.43 -3.80 -5.81
CA ALA A 59 -3.91 -3.14 -4.62
C ALA A 59 -4.73 -3.49 -3.37
N LEU A 60 -6.07 -3.47 -3.47
CA LEU A 60 -6.96 -3.86 -2.38
C LEU A 60 -6.78 -5.32 -1.96
N ILE A 61 -6.61 -6.23 -2.92
CA ILE A 61 -6.35 -7.65 -2.63
C ILE A 61 -5.03 -7.79 -1.85
N PHE A 62 -3.98 -7.09 -2.27
CA PHE A 62 -2.66 -7.17 -1.66
C PHE A 62 -2.51 -6.43 -0.34
N ILE A 63 -3.49 -5.62 0.08
CA ILE A 63 -3.54 -5.09 1.45
C ILE A 63 -3.53 -6.23 2.48
N VAL A 64 -4.21 -7.36 2.21
CA VAL A 64 -4.29 -8.49 3.14
C VAL A 64 -2.91 -9.08 3.48
N PRO A 65 -2.10 -9.56 2.50
CA PRO A 65 -0.76 -10.07 2.80
C PRO A 65 0.18 -8.99 3.36
N VAL A 66 -0.01 -7.71 3.02
CA VAL A 66 0.75 -6.60 3.61
C VAL A 66 0.49 -6.44 5.10
N TYR A 67 -0.77 -6.54 5.54
CA TYR A 67 -1.10 -6.50 6.96
C TYR A 67 -0.56 -7.70 7.72
N ILE A 68 -0.70 -8.90 7.15
CA ILE A 68 -0.18 -10.13 7.76
C ILE A 68 1.32 -9.99 8.00
N THR A 69 2.08 -9.64 6.96
CA THR A 69 3.53 -9.47 7.07
C THR A 69 3.92 -8.28 7.95
N GLY A 70 3.12 -7.22 7.99
CA GLY A 70 3.33 -6.09 8.90
C GLY A 70 3.23 -6.48 10.37
N VAL A 71 2.23 -7.30 10.73
CA VAL A 71 2.08 -7.82 12.09
C VAL A 71 3.20 -8.80 12.44
N LEU A 72 3.59 -9.68 11.50
CA LEU A 72 4.70 -10.61 11.70
C LEU A 72 6.02 -9.87 11.95
N ASP A 73 6.35 -8.89 11.10
CA ASP A 73 7.56 -8.09 11.24
C ASP A 73 7.53 -7.27 12.53
N TRP A 74 6.36 -6.71 12.90
CA TRP A 74 6.18 -5.98 14.15
C TRP A 74 6.47 -6.82 15.39
N GLN A 75 5.92 -8.04 15.44
CA GLN A 75 6.12 -8.95 16.57
C GLN A 75 7.53 -9.52 16.60
N TYR A 76 8.08 -9.89 15.44
CA TYR A 76 9.40 -10.50 15.35
C TYR A 76 10.55 -9.50 15.52
N GLY A 77 10.50 -8.36 14.82
CA GLY A 77 11.59 -7.38 14.79
C GLY A 77 11.55 -6.36 15.93
N TRP A 78 10.37 -6.04 16.46
CA TRP A 78 10.18 -5.00 17.47
C TRP A 78 9.50 -5.48 18.75
N GLY A 79 9.34 -6.80 18.93
CA GLY A 79 8.78 -7.38 20.15
C GLY A 79 7.34 -6.96 20.45
N GLY A 80 6.62 -6.40 19.48
CA GLY A 80 5.27 -5.87 19.68
C GLY A 80 5.24 -4.47 20.31
N ASP A 81 6.28 -3.65 20.16
CA ASP A 81 6.29 -2.28 20.69
C ASP A 81 5.22 -1.37 20.06
N VAL A 82 4.42 -0.71 20.89
CA VAL A 82 3.30 0.16 20.47
C VAL A 82 3.73 1.63 20.42
N SER A 83 4.83 1.91 19.73
CA SER A 83 5.29 3.28 19.51
C SER A 83 4.27 4.14 18.74
N GLY A 84 4.31 5.46 18.95
CA GLY A 84 3.42 6.40 18.26
C GLY A 84 3.50 6.31 16.73
N LEU A 85 4.69 6.06 16.17
CA LEU A 85 4.88 5.86 14.73
C LEU A 85 4.22 4.58 14.22
N TYR A 86 4.24 3.50 15.01
CA TYR A 86 3.56 2.25 14.67
C TYR A 86 2.04 2.45 14.61
N ILE A 87 1.46 3.14 15.61
CA ILE A 87 0.03 3.47 15.64
C ILE A 87 -0.35 4.32 14.42
N THR A 88 0.45 5.35 14.09
CA THR A 88 0.22 6.19 12.91
C THR A 88 0.17 5.36 11.62
N LYS A 89 1.09 4.40 11.45
CA LYS A 89 1.09 3.49 10.30
C LYS A 89 -0.14 2.60 10.24
N LEU A 90 -0.58 2.05 11.38
CA LEU A 90 -1.81 1.24 11.42
C LEU A 90 -3.03 2.06 11.01
N VAL A 91 -3.15 3.29 11.51
CA VAL A 91 -4.24 4.22 11.17
C VAL A 91 -4.19 4.57 9.69
N LEU A 92 -3.04 4.99 9.16
CA LEU A 92 -2.89 5.32 7.74
C LEU A 92 -3.14 4.11 6.83
N GLY A 93 -2.69 2.92 7.24
CA GLY A 93 -2.98 1.69 6.51
C GLY A 93 -4.48 1.41 6.46
N ALA A 94 -5.19 1.61 7.58
CA ALA A 94 -6.62 1.34 7.65
C ALA A 94 -7.40 2.35 6.79
N ILE A 95 -6.97 3.61 6.81
CA ILE A 95 -7.50 4.66 5.93
C ILE A 95 -7.26 4.29 4.46
N LEU A 96 -6.06 3.80 4.09
CA LEU A 96 -5.77 3.34 2.73
C LEU A 96 -6.68 2.17 2.33
N ALA A 97 -6.84 1.17 3.20
CA ALA A 97 -7.70 0.01 2.94
C ALA A 97 -9.15 0.44 2.69
N CYS A 98 -9.69 1.32 3.54
CA CYS A 98 -11.02 1.90 3.37
C CYS A 98 -11.14 2.72 2.08
N ALA A 99 -10.13 3.54 1.76
CA ALA A 99 -10.11 4.34 0.54
C ALA A 99 -10.08 3.47 -0.73
N LEU A 100 -9.27 2.40 -0.74
CA LEU A 100 -9.22 1.43 -1.83
C LEU A 100 -10.56 0.69 -1.97
N ALA A 101 -11.12 0.19 -0.87
CA ALA A 101 -12.41 -0.48 -0.87
C ALA A 101 -13.55 0.43 -1.35
N TYR A 102 -13.58 1.67 -0.89
CA TYR A 102 -14.53 2.69 -1.36
C TYR A 102 -14.34 2.96 -2.85
N THR A 103 -13.10 3.07 -3.33
CA THR A 103 -12.81 3.29 -4.75
C THR A 103 -13.31 2.12 -5.61
N VAL A 104 -13.06 0.88 -5.21
CA VAL A 104 -13.59 -0.32 -5.88
C VAL A 104 -15.11 -0.31 -5.87
N PHE A 105 -15.73 0.03 -4.74
CA PHE A 105 -17.20 0.16 -4.65
C PHE A 105 -17.72 1.20 -5.66
N ARG A 106 -17.08 2.38 -5.76
CA ARG A 106 -17.46 3.41 -6.73
C ARG A 106 -17.27 2.95 -8.18
N GLN A 107 -16.24 2.16 -8.49
CA GLN A 107 -16.08 1.52 -9.80
C GLN A 107 -17.27 0.63 -10.14
N THR A 108 -17.72 -0.22 -9.21
CA THR A 108 -18.88 -1.10 -9.43
C THR A 108 -20.21 -0.36 -9.58
N LYS A 109 -20.30 0.87 -9.05
CA LYS A 109 -21.46 1.77 -9.22
C LYS A 109 -21.38 2.64 -10.47
N GLY A 110 -20.38 2.44 -11.33
CA GLY A 110 -20.24 3.18 -12.59
C GLY A 110 -19.81 4.63 -12.41
N ALA A 111 -19.01 4.92 -11.37
CA ALA A 111 -18.44 6.26 -11.16
C ALA A 111 -17.70 6.78 -12.42
N SER A 112 -17.76 8.08 -12.64
CA SER A 112 -17.13 8.71 -13.80
C SER A 112 -15.59 8.60 -13.76
N ASN A 113 -14.94 8.63 -14.92
CA ASN A 113 -13.47 8.61 -15.01
C ASN A 113 -12.81 9.77 -14.22
N LYS A 114 -13.46 10.95 -14.17
CA LYS A 114 -12.99 12.11 -13.41
C LYS A 114 -13.04 11.82 -11.90
N GLU A 115 -14.14 11.24 -11.43
CA GLU A 115 -14.31 10.88 -10.04
C GLU A 115 -13.29 9.82 -9.60
N LEU A 116 -13.15 8.74 -10.37
CA LEU A 116 -12.17 7.68 -10.09
C LEU A 116 -10.74 8.23 -10.05
N ARG A 117 -10.38 9.14 -10.94
CA ARG A 117 -9.07 9.80 -10.93
C ARG A 117 -8.79 10.56 -9.64
N ILE A 118 -9.79 11.27 -9.10
CA ILE A 118 -9.66 11.96 -7.82
C ILE A 118 -9.43 10.95 -6.71
N LEU A 119 -10.19 9.84 -6.70
CA LEU A 119 -10.02 8.78 -5.70
C LEU A 119 -8.64 8.12 -5.78
N TYR A 120 -8.10 7.91 -7.00
CA TYR A 120 -6.74 7.39 -7.18
C TYR A 120 -5.68 8.35 -6.62
N LEU A 121 -5.86 9.67 -6.80
CA LEU A 121 -4.99 10.68 -6.21
C LEU A 121 -5.09 10.73 -4.68
N VAL A 122 -6.27 10.54 -4.10
CA VAL A 122 -6.46 10.41 -2.65
C VAL A 122 -5.70 9.18 -2.13
N CYS A 123 -5.84 8.03 -2.78
CA CYS A 123 -5.07 6.83 -2.43
C CYS A 123 -3.55 7.09 -2.51
N LEU A 124 -3.10 7.79 -3.55
CA LEU A 124 -1.69 8.15 -3.72
C LEU A 124 -1.18 9.06 -2.59
N ALA A 125 -1.97 10.05 -2.17
CA ALA A 125 -1.61 10.92 -1.05
C ALA A 125 -1.46 10.14 0.27
N ILE A 126 -2.35 9.16 0.51
CA ILE A 126 -2.24 8.28 1.68
C ILE A 126 -0.99 7.39 1.58
N CYS A 127 -0.69 6.82 0.41
CA CYS A 127 0.54 6.07 0.17
C CYS A 127 1.80 6.92 0.41
N ALA A 128 1.79 8.20 0.04
CA ALA A 128 2.89 9.11 0.32
C ALA A 128 3.09 9.31 1.83
N GLY A 129 2.01 9.49 2.60
CA GLY A 129 2.07 9.56 4.07
C GLY A 129 2.59 8.27 4.71
N LEU A 130 2.17 7.10 4.21
CA LEU A 130 2.70 5.80 4.62
C LEU A 130 4.19 5.64 4.30
N GLY A 131 4.62 6.10 3.13
CA GLY A 131 6.03 6.08 2.72
C GLY A 131 6.89 7.00 3.59
N HIS A 132 6.40 8.21 3.91
CA HIS A 132 7.08 9.17 4.77
C HIS A 132 7.26 8.63 6.20
N THR A 133 6.17 8.19 6.83
CA THR A 133 6.22 7.56 8.17
C THR A 133 7.05 6.26 8.15
N GLY A 134 7.10 5.56 7.02
CA GLY A 134 8.02 4.46 6.77
C GLY A 134 9.47 4.87 6.86
N GLY A 135 9.83 5.95 6.16
CA GLY A 135 11.16 6.55 6.20
C GLY A 135 11.56 7.01 7.60
N GLU A 136 10.66 7.62 8.37
CA GLU A 136 10.95 8.08 9.74
C GLU A 136 11.33 6.93 10.69
N ILE A 137 10.69 5.76 10.56
CA ILE A 137 11.04 4.59 11.38
C ILE A 137 12.45 4.06 11.03
N VAL A 138 12.83 4.09 9.75
CA VAL A 138 14.13 3.57 9.30
C VAL A 138 15.25 4.61 9.48
N TYR A 139 14.92 5.90 9.37
CA TYR A 139 15.87 7.02 9.37
C TYR A 139 15.45 8.15 10.35
N PRO A 140 15.35 7.90 11.65
CA PRO A 140 14.83 8.87 12.63
C PRO A 140 15.66 10.17 12.74
N GLY A 141 16.94 10.15 12.37
CA GLY A 141 17.84 11.30 12.43
C GLY A 141 17.84 12.22 11.20
N TRP A 142 17.09 11.91 10.14
CA TRP A 142 17.09 12.70 8.90
C TRP A 142 16.19 13.94 8.93
N TYR A 143 15.24 14.01 9.86
CA TYR A 143 14.23 15.08 9.94
C TYR A 143 14.38 15.99 11.16
N SER A 144 15.43 15.78 11.97
CA SER A 144 15.73 16.52 13.20
C SER A 144 16.83 17.58 13.02
N GLY A 145 17.19 17.92 11.77
CA GLY A 145 18.17 18.95 11.40
C GLY A 145 17.53 20.27 10.97
#